data_AF-A0A2V6KKY5-F1
#
_entry.id   AF-A0A2V6KKY5-F1
#
_cell.length_a   1.000
_cell.length_b   1.000
_cell.length_c   1.000
_cell.angle_alpha   90.00
_cell.angle_beta   90.00
_cell.angle_gamma   90.00
#
_symmetry.space_group_name_H-M   'P 1'
#
loop_
_entity.id
_entity.type
_entity.pdbx_description
1 polymer ?
#
loop_
_entity_poly.entity_id
_entity_poly.type
_entity_poly.pdbx_seq_one_letter_code
_entity_poly.pdbx_strand_id
1 'polypeptide(L)'
;MKLGTAAVGLTFCLSALAGAAEEPTLLAKVTPLPVALNKDFEFRKTKLYLLTEKAPKQGTQRKATSLSPGALSSTAPQRTIVNQDSSIAFERQYRLFGAVTHFDQHQRFGNYFDFFWRAKRPADLTVRLEYRQEKLHDLVQAQEISYRNVHGTHQTEFKVIGDDYFDDG
;
A
#
# COMPACT_ATOMS: atom_id res chain seq x y z
N MET A 1 19.13 -44.54 -42.68
CA MET A 1 18.50 -44.64 -41.35
C MET A 1 18.40 -43.22 -40.80
N LYS A 2 17.19 -42.84 -40.36
CA LYS A 2 16.80 -41.49 -39.90
C LYS A 2 17.56 -41.08 -38.64
N LEU A 3 17.76 -39.78 -38.43
CA LEU A 3 17.59 -39.08 -37.15
C LEU A 3 17.59 -37.57 -37.44
N GLY A 4 16.41 -36.97 -37.45
CA GLY A 4 16.22 -35.52 -37.51
C GLY A 4 16.14 -34.96 -36.09
N THR A 5 17.00 -34.02 -35.76
CA THR A 5 16.98 -33.26 -34.51
C THR A 5 16.24 -31.94 -34.74
N ALA A 6 14.98 -31.88 -34.32
CA ALA A 6 14.22 -30.66 -34.24
C ALA A 6 14.42 -30.05 -32.84
N ALA A 7 15.14 -28.93 -32.76
CA ALA A 7 15.23 -28.13 -31.54
C ALA A 7 14.00 -27.20 -31.47
N VAL A 8 13.06 -27.51 -30.58
CA VAL A 8 11.91 -26.65 -30.27
C VAL A 8 12.39 -25.58 -29.28
N GLY A 9 12.57 -24.36 -29.78
CA GLY A 9 12.83 -23.19 -28.95
C GLY A 9 11.56 -22.78 -28.19
N LEU A 10 11.57 -22.94 -26.86
CA LEU A 10 10.52 -22.42 -25.99
C LEU A 10 10.85 -20.96 -25.63
N THR A 11 10.34 -20.02 -26.42
CA THR A 11 10.43 -18.60 -26.12
C THR A 11 9.39 -18.24 -25.05
N PHE A 12 9.84 -18.11 -23.79
CA PHE A 12 9.05 -17.51 -22.72
C PHE A 12 8.88 -16.01 -23.01
N CYS A 13 7.77 -15.62 -23.62
CA CYS A 13 7.34 -14.23 -23.67
C CYS A 13 6.88 -13.80 -22.27
N LEU A 14 7.80 -13.31 -21.43
CA LEU A 14 7.43 -12.50 -20.27
C LEU A 14 7.00 -11.11 -20.77
N SER A 15 5.74 -10.97 -21.15
CA SER A 15 5.09 -9.67 -21.31
C SER A 15 4.75 -9.09 -19.95
N ALA A 16 5.76 -8.60 -19.24
CA ALA A 16 5.53 -7.66 -18.14
C ALA A 16 5.14 -6.31 -18.77
N LEU A 17 3.84 -6.09 -19.01
CA LEU A 17 3.32 -4.73 -19.11
C LEU A 17 3.38 -4.11 -17.72
N ALA A 18 4.58 -3.70 -17.31
CA ALA A 18 4.72 -2.63 -16.35
C ALA A 18 4.29 -1.36 -17.09
N GLY A 19 3.00 -1.01 -16.98
CA GLY A 19 2.57 0.34 -17.28
C GLY A 19 3.45 1.27 -16.45
N ALA A 20 4.24 2.11 -17.12
CA ALA A 20 5.17 3.02 -16.47
C ALA A 20 4.37 3.94 -15.54
N ALA A 21 4.32 3.57 -14.27
CA ALA A 21 3.79 4.40 -13.21
C ALA A 21 4.82 5.49 -12.98
N GLU A 22 4.43 6.73 -13.26
CA GLU A 22 5.21 7.91 -12.91
C GLU A 22 5.44 7.94 -11.38
N GLU A 23 6.61 8.40 -10.94
CA GLU A 23 6.88 8.54 -9.49
C GLU A 23 5.83 9.47 -8.86
N PRO A 24 5.38 9.21 -7.62
CA PRO A 24 4.36 10.01 -6.96
C PRO A 24 4.84 11.46 -6.82
N THR A 25 4.10 12.38 -7.44
CA THR A 25 4.40 13.82 -7.37
C THR A 25 3.68 14.45 -6.19
N LEU A 26 4.41 15.21 -5.37
CA LEU A 26 3.85 15.96 -4.24
C LEU A 26 3.21 17.26 -4.74
N LEU A 27 1.95 17.47 -4.37
CA LEU A 27 1.21 18.69 -4.66
C LEU A 27 1.22 19.63 -3.47
N ALA A 28 1.81 20.82 -3.67
CA ALA A 28 1.87 21.88 -2.67
C ALA A 28 0.50 22.54 -2.40
N LYS A 29 -0.46 22.42 -3.33
CA LYS A 29 -1.80 22.99 -3.19
C LYS A 29 -2.86 21.99 -3.63
N VAL A 30 -3.63 21.51 -2.66
CA VAL A 30 -4.70 20.53 -2.85
C VAL A 30 -6.00 21.26 -3.17
N THR A 31 -6.41 21.21 -4.44
CA THR A 31 -7.77 21.62 -4.82
C THR A 31 -8.67 20.39 -4.68
N PRO A 32 -9.72 20.41 -3.84
CA PRO A 32 -10.60 19.25 -3.68
C PRO A 32 -11.32 18.99 -5.00
N LEU A 33 -11.10 17.81 -5.57
CA LEU A 33 -11.78 17.37 -6.79
C LEU A 33 -13.21 16.94 -6.46
N PRO A 34 -14.22 17.29 -7.28
CA PRO A 34 -15.57 16.82 -7.09
C PRO A 34 -15.61 15.29 -7.18
N VAL A 35 -16.16 14.64 -6.13
CA VAL A 35 -16.28 13.18 -6.06
C VAL A 35 -17.41 12.74 -6.99
N ALA A 36 -17.09 12.55 -8.27
CA ALA A 36 -17.99 11.92 -9.24
C ALA A 36 -17.68 10.43 -9.30
N LEU A 37 -18.43 9.63 -8.55
CA LEU A 37 -18.24 8.18 -8.53
C LEU A 37 -18.73 7.56 -9.85
N ASN A 38 -17.80 7.18 -10.73
CA ASN A 38 -18.11 6.47 -11.96
C ASN A 38 -17.97 4.95 -11.75
N LYS A 39 -18.98 4.16 -12.12
CA LYS A 39 -18.98 2.69 -11.98
C LYS A 39 -17.89 1.98 -12.78
N ASP A 40 -17.32 2.64 -13.79
CA ASP A 40 -16.23 2.11 -14.61
C ASP A 40 -14.90 2.05 -13.84
N PHE A 41 -14.76 2.83 -12.77
CA PHE A 41 -13.53 2.93 -11.98
C PHE A 41 -13.83 2.65 -10.51
N GLU A 42 -13.23 1.60 -9.97
CA GLU A 42 -13.52 1.14 -8.60
C GLU A 42 -12.24 0.99 -7.77
N PHE A 43 -12.24 1.57 -6.57
CA PHE A 43 -11.31 1.16 -5.51
C PHE A 43 -11.85 -0.10 -4.86
N ARG A 44 -10.99 -1.12 -4.74
CA ARG A 44 -11.38 -2.45 -4.27
C ARG A 44 -10.89 -2.71 -2.86
N LYS A 45 -9.59 -2.49 -2.63
CA LYS A 45 -8.94 -2.80 -1.36
C LYS A 45 -7.91 -1.73 -1.06
N THR A 46 -7.75 -1.43 0.22
CA THR A 46 -6.64 -0.65 0.74
C THR A 46 -5.84 -1.52 1.71
N LYS A 47 -4.53 -1.33 1.72
CA LYS A 47 -3.65 -1.90 2.74
C LYS A 47 -2.79 -0.77 3.27
N LEU A 48 -2.91 -0.57 4.58
CA LEU A 48 -2.23 0.48 5.33
C LEU A 48 -1.20 -0.19 6.21
N TYR A 49 0.04 0.26 6.12
CA TYR A 49 1.12 -0.32 6.90
C TYR A 49 2.02 0.78 7.44
N LEU A 50 2.25 0.76 8.75
CA LEU A 50 3.15 1.68 9.44
C LEU A 50 4.43 0.93 9.82
N LEU A 51 5.54 1.33 9.23
CA LEU A 51 6.86 0.80 9.56
C LEU A 51 7.53 1.70 10.61
N THR A 52 7.71 1.17 11.81
CA THR A 52 8.39 1.87 12.92
C THR A 52 9.74 1.24 13.24
N GLU A 53 10.63 2.05 13.80
CA GLU A 53 11.95 1.61 14.26
C GLU A 53 11.84 0.47 15.27
N LYS A 54 11.05 0.70 16.32
CA LYS A 54 10.73 -0.30 17.33
C LYS A 54 9.71 -1.26 16.76
N ALA A 55 10.10 -2.51 16.54
CA ALA A 55 9.15 -3.56 16.20
C ALA A 55 8.01 -3.57 17.23
N PRO A 56 6.74 -3.65 16.79
CA PRO A 56 5.63 -3.73 17.72
C PRO A 56 5.87 -4.93 18.64
N LYS A 57 5.87 -4.67 19.95
CA LYS A 57 5.98 -5.74 20.94
C LYS A 57 4.80 -6.68 20.72
N GLN A 58 5.06 -7.93 20.31
CA GLN A 58 4.06 -9.00 20.36
C GLN A 58 3.49 -9.01 21.78
N GLY A 59 2.25 -8.57 21.96
CA GLY A 59 1.55 -8.62 23.25
C GLY A 59 1.06 -7.30 23.85
N THR A 60 1.21 -6.14 23.23
CA THR A 60 0.43 -4.98 23.70
C THR A 60 -0.98 -5.06 23.11
N GLN A 61 -1.83 -5.85 23.77
CA GLN A 61 -3.28 -5.70 23.66
C GLN A 61 -3.58 -4.21 23.71
N ARG A 62 -4.29 -3.68 22.71
CA ARG A 62 -5.07 -2.47 22.94
C ARG A 62 -5.91 -2.76 24.18
N LYS A 63 -5.54 -2.17 25.32
CA LYS A 63 -6.24 -2.35 26.60
C LYS A 63 -7.65 -1.83 26.37
N ALA A 64 -8.57 -2.74 26.02
CA ALA A 64 -9.98 -2.47 26.06
C ALA A 64 -10.26 -2.01 27.49
N THR A 65 -10.75 -0.78 27.61
CA THR A 65 -11.32 -0.25 28.84
C THR A 65 -12.31 -1.28 29.35
N SER A 66 -11.98 -1.92 30.46
CA SER A 66 -12.79 -2.94 31.09
C SER A 66 -14.09 -2.31 31.57
N LEU A 67 -15.17 -2.50 30.81
CA LEU A 67 -16.52 -2.43 31.35
C LEU A 67 -16.83 -3.82 31.94
N SER A 68 -17.34 -3.78 33.17
CA SER A 68 -17.52 -4.89 34.11
C SER A 68 -18.23 -6.13 33.52
N PRO A 69 -17.95 -7.33 34.05
CA PRO A 69 -18.42 -8.59 33.48
C PRO A 69 -19.86 -8.86 33.90
N GLY A 70 -20.77 -8.94 32.93
CA GLY A 70 -22.14 -9.34 33.21
C GLY A 70 -23.08 -9.25 32.01
N ALA A 71 -22.94 -10.16 31.05
CA ALA A 71 -24.05 -10.78 30.31
C ALA A 71 -23.54 -11.73 29.23
N LEU A 72 -24.28 -12.82 29.07
CA LEU A 72 -23.98 -14.04 28.33
C LEU A 72 -23.95 -13.91 26.78
N SER A 73 -23.24 -14.87 26.18
CA SER A 73 -23.56 -15.55 24.91
C SER A 73 -23.48 -14.77 23.60
N SER A 74 -22.40 -14.99 22.84
CA SER A 74 -22.45 -15.73 21.56
C SER A 74 -21.13 -15.61 20.80
N THR A 75 -20.76 -16.72 20.16
CA THR A 75 -19.67 -16.98 19.23
C THR A 75 -19.11 -15.75 18.49
N ALA A 76 -17.96 -15.23 18.91
CA ALA A 76 -17.20 -14.22 18.16
C ALA A 76 -16.03 -14.88 17.40
N PRO A 77 -15.75 -14.51 16.14
CA PRO A 77 -14.74 -15.18 15.33
C PRO A 77 -13.34 -14.74 15.76
N GLN A 78 -12.67 -15.56 16.57
CA GLN A 78 -11.28 -15.34 17.02
C GLN A 78 -10.23 -15.50 15.90
N ARG A 79 -10.62 -15.43 14.61
CA ARG A 79 -9.81 -15.89 13.47
C ARG A 79 -9.05 -14.79 12.71
N THR A 80 -9.16 -13.53 13.09
CA THR A 80 -8.55 -12.41 12.34
C THR A 80 -7.39 -11.72 13.03
N ILE A 81 -7.23 -11.81 14.34
CA ILE A 81 -6.19 -11.03 15.07
C ILE A 81 -4.79 -11.64 14.88
N VAL A 82 -4.64 -12.97 14.95
CA VAL A 82 -3.34 -13.65 14.81
C VAL A 82 -2.75 -13.50 13.40
N ASN A 83 -3.59 -13.46 12.36
CA ASN A 83 -3.12 -13.36 10.99
C ASN A 83 -2.56 -11.95 10.68
N GLN A 84 -3.16 -10.90 11.26
CA GLN A 84 -2.70 -9.52 11.08
C GLN A 84 -1.27 -9.32 11.60
N ASP A 85 -0.96 -9.81 12.81
CA ASP A 85 0.39 -9.68 13.38
C ASP A 85 1.46 -10.39 12.54
N SER A 86 1.13 -11.57 11.99
CA SER A 86 2.04 -12.27 11.08
C SER A 86 2.27 -11.49 9.79
N SER A 87 1.21 -10.92 9.21
CA SER A 87 1.31 -10.12 7.98
C SER A 87 2.14 -8.85 8.20
N ILE A 88 2.02 -8.19 9.36
CA ILE A 88 2.83 -7.03 9.74
C ILE A 88 4.31 -7.40 9.83
N ALA A 89 4.64 -8.55 10.43
CA ALA A 89 6.02 -9.02 10.52
C ALA A 89 6.63 -9.32 9.14
N PHE A 90 5.86 -9.94 8.24
CA PHE A 90 6.31 -10.19 6.87
C PHE A 90 6.53 -8.91 6.08
N GLU A 91 5.64 -7.91 6.21
CA GLU A 91 5.84 -6.61 5.59
C GLU A 91 7.09 -5.91 6.13
N ARG A 92 7.30 -5.90 7.44
CA ARG A 92 8.52 -5.36 8.04
C ARG A 92 9.77 -6.00 7.43
N GLN A 93 9.78 -7.33 7.40
CA GLN A 93 10.90 -8.08 6.87
C GLN A 93 11.13 -7.77 5.40
N TYR A 94 10.07 -7.67 4.60
CA TYR A 94 10.14 -7.32 3.19
C TYR A 94 10.72 -5.91 2.96
N ARG A 95 10.24 -4.91 3.72
CA ARG A 95 10.71 -3.51 3.58
C ARG A 95 12.15 -3.31 4.05
N LEU A 96 12.60 -4.08 5.03
CA LEU A 96 13.95 -3.98 5.60
C LEU A 96 14.91 -5.05 5.08
N PHE A 97 14.51 -5.85 4.09
CA PHE A 97 15.34 -6.90 3.53
C PHE A 97 16.57 -6.33 2.80
N GLY A 98 17.69 -7.04 2.92
CA GLY A 98 18.97 -6.70 2.27
C GLY A 98 20.02 -6.13 3.21
N ALA A 99 21.17 -5.78 2.66
CA ALA A 99 22.24 -5.10 3.39
C ALA A 99 21.89 -3.61 3.51
N VAL A 100 21.14 -3.26 4.56
CA VAL A 100 20.66 -1.90 4.83
C VAL A 100 21.28 -1.35 6.10
N THR A 101 21.84 -0.14 6.04
CA THR A 101 22.40 0.53 7.22
C THR A 101 21.28 1.05 8.12
N HIS A 102 21.62 1.46 9.34
CA HIS A 102 20.63 2.10 10.24
C HIS A 102 20.05 3.38 9.63
N PHE A 103 20.85 4.13 8.89
CA PHE A 103 20.38 5.32 8.17
C PHE A 103 19.37 4.94 7.09
N ASP A 104 19.66 3.91 6.30
CA ASP A 104 18.73 3.43 5.27
C ASP A 104 17.42 2.90 5.86
N GLN A 105 17.49 2.27 7.05
CA GLN A 105 16.30 1.83 7.76
C GLN A 105 15.46 3.02 8.22
N HIS A 106 16.10 4.07 8.74
CA HIS A 106 15.43 5.31 9.13
C HIS A 106 14.68 5.94 7.95
N GLN A 107 15.32 6.03 6.78
CA GLN A 107 14.70 6.53 5.55
C GLN A 107 13.52 5.67 5.04
N ARG A 108 13.37 4.44 5.53
CA ARG A 108 12.23 3.56 5.20
C ARG A 108 11.10 3.62 6.22
N PHE A 109 11.33 4.19 7.41
CA PHE A 109 10.28 4.26 8.44
C PHE A 109 9.21 5.28 8.06
N GLY A 110 7.95 4.95 8.35
CA GLY A 110 6.79 5.76 8.03
C GLY A 110 5.60 4.96 7.51
N ASN A 111 4.70 5.64 6.82
CA ASN A 111 3.44 5.10 6.34
C ASN A 111 3.52 4.64 4.88
N TYR A 112 2.98 3.45 4.63
CA TYR A 112 2.81 2.85 3.32
C TYR A 112 1.32 2.67 3.03
N PHE A 113 0.89 3.11 1.86
CA PHE A 113 -0.49 3.08 1.41
C PHE A 113 -0.59 2.34 0.07
N ASP A 114 -1.09 1.11 0.10
CA ASP A 114 -1.36 0.33 -1.12
C ASP A 114 -2.84 0.43 -1.48
N PHE A 115 -3.15 0.98 -2.65
CA PHE A 115 -4.48 1.04 -3.22
C PHE A 115 -4.62 0.05 -4.36
N PHE A 116 -5.56 -0.88 -4.22
CA PHE A 116 -5.96 -1.80 -5.29
C PHE A 116 -7.21 -1.25 -5.95
N TRP A 117 -7.13 -1.01 -7.25
CA TRP A 117 -8.21 -0.41 -8.02
C TRP A 117 -8.39 -1.14 -9.36
N ARG A 118 -9.52 -0.89 -10.01
CA ARG A 118 -9.85 -1.50 -11.30
C ARG A 118 -10.48 -0.49 -12.24
N ALA A 119 -10.05 -0.53 -13.50
CA ALA A 119 -10.64 0.18 -14.63
C ALA A 119 -11.35 -0.82 -15.56
N LYS A 120 -12.68 -0.69 -15.68
CA LYS A 120 -13.52 -1.52 -16.57
C LYS A 120 -13.43 -1.09 -18.03
N ARG A 121 -13.01 0.14 -18.28
CA ARG A 121 -12.80 0.71 -19.61
C ARG A 121 -11.38 1.29 -19.69
N PRO A 122 -10.70 1.18 -20.85
CA PRO A 122 -9.44 1.87 -21.07
C PRO A 122 -9.61 3.40 -20.93
N ALA A 123 -8.81 4.01 -20.06
CA ALA A 123 -8.80 5.46 -19.85
C ALA A 123 -7.46 5.94 -19.27
N ASP A 124 -7.17 7.22 -19.44
CA ASP A 124 -6.12 7.89 -18.68
C ASP A 124 -6.64 8.20 -17.28
N LEU A 125 -5.93 7.76 -16.25
CA LEU A 125 -6.37 7.81 -14.86
C LEU A 125 -5.27 8.36 -13.97
N THR A 126 -5.64 9.23 -13.04
CA THR A 126 -4.74 9.72 -11.99
C THR A 126 -5.24 9.22 -10.65
N VAL A 127 -4.39 8.51 -9.93
CA VAL A 127 -4.64 8.08 -8.56
C VAL A 127 -4.01 9.11 -7.64
N ARG A 128 -4.79 9.62 -6.68
CA ARG A 128 -4.37 10.66 -5.74
C ARG A 128 -4.55 10.20 -4.31
N LEU A 129 -3.49 10.29 -3.51
CA LEU A 129 -3.55 10.20 -2.06
C LEU A 129 -3.60 11.63 -1.50
N GLU A 130 -4.64 11.95 -0.73
CA GLU A 130 -4.69 13.17 0.08
C GLU A 130 -4.52 12.80 1.56
N TYR A 131 -3.66 13.51 2.28
CA TYR A 131 -3.38 13.22 3.68
C TYR A 131 -3.08 14.49 4.47
N ARG A 132 -3.21 14.37 5.80
CA ARG A 132 -2.90 15.40 6.79
C ARG A 132 -1.89 14.82 7.75
N GLN A 133 -0.93 15.64 8.16
CA GLN A 133 0.06 15.30 9.17
C GLN A 133 -0.13 16.20 10.39
N GLU A 134 0.27 15.75 11.58
CA GLU A 134 -0.08 16.43 12.84
C GLU A 134 0.51 17.84 12.90
N LYS A 135 1.76 18.02 12.45
CA LYS A 135 2.44 19.32 12.48
C LYS A 135 1.87 20.33 11.48
N LEU A 136 1.30 19.85 10.38
CA LEU A 136 0.73 20.68 9.31
C LEU A 136 -0.66 21.26 9.62
N HIS A 137 -1.28 20.86 10.74
CA HIS A 137 -2.61 21.33 11.19
C HIS A 137 -3.68 21.25 10.08
N ASP A 138 -4.05 22.38 9.49
CA ASP A 138 -5.11 22.48 8.48
C ASP A 138 -4.60 22.24 7.04
N LEU A 139 -3.28 22.17 6.84
CA LEU A 139 -2.71 21.95 5.52
C LEU A 139 -2.89 20.49 5.08
N VAL A 140 -3.54 20.31 3.93
CA VAL A 140 -3.68 19.01 3.26
C VAL A 140 -2.57 18.89 2.23
N GLN A 141 -1.83 17.78 2.27
CA GLN A 141 -0.89 17.39 1.23
C GLN A 141 -1.52 16.37 0.29
N ALA A 142 -1.03 16.28 -0.94
CA ALA A 142 -1.42 15.22 -1.85
C ALA A 142 -0.25 14.65 -2.64
N GLN A 143 -0.31 13.35 -2.92
CA GLN A 143 0.57 12.66 -3.86
C GLN A 143 -0.26 12.14 -5.04
N GLU A 144 0.23 12.31 -6.26
CA GLU A 144 -0.45 11.85 -7.47
C GLU A 144 0.43 10.96 -8.34
N ILE A 145 -0.17 9.90 -8.87
CA ILE A 145 0.43 9.02 -9.89
C ILE A 145 -0.54 8.95 -11.06
N SER A 146 -0.05 9.31 -12.24
CA SER A 146 -0.82 9.26 -13.48
C SER A 146 -0.50 8.01 -14.29
N TYR A 147 -1.54 7.44 -14.88
CA TYR A 147 -1.46 6.26 -15.72
C TYR A 147 -2.16 6.52 -17.05
N ARG A 148 -1.54 6.08 -18.15
CA ARG A 148 -2.08 6.25 -19.51
C ARG A 148 -2.73 4.96 -20.02
N ASN A 149 -3.90 5.11 -20.63
CA ASN A 149 -4.65 4.05 -21.31
C ASN A 149 -4.77 2.76 -20.49
N VAL A 150 -5.13 2.87 -19.22
CA VAL A 150 -5.16 1.74 -18.28
C VAL A 150 -6.50 1.03 -18.28
N HIS A 151 -6.42 -0.31 -18.24
CA HIS A 151 -7.54 -1.21 -18.13
C HIS A 151 -7.19 -2.39 -17.21
N GLY A 152 -8.17 -2.96 -16.52
CA GLY A 152 -7.99 -4.12 -15.65
C GLY A 152 -7.74 -3.75 -14.20
N THR A 153 -7.11 -4.66 -13.44
CA THR A 153 -6.81 -4.47 -12.00
C THR A 153 -5.38 -3.98 -11.83
N HIS A 154 -5.20 -2.95 -11.01
CA HIS A 154 -3.94 -2.28 -10.77
C HIS A 154 -3.72 -2.05 -9.27
N GLN A 155 -2.45 -1.89 -8.91
CA GLN A 155 -2.03 -1.50 -7.57
C GLN A 155 -1.20 -0.22 -7.68
N THR A 156 -1.52 0.75 -6.84
CA THR A 156 -0.74 1.97 -6.68
C THR A 156 -0.27 2.05 -5.24
N GLU A 157 1.02 2.30 -5.06
CA GLU A 157 1.64 2.44 -3.76
C GLU A 157 2.08 3.89 -3.54
N PHE A 158 1.61 4.49 -2.45
CA PHE A 158 2.10 5.78 -1.96
C PHE A 158 2.85 5.59 -0.64
N LYS A 159 3.83 6.46 -0.40
CA LYS A 159 4.75 6.36 0.73
C LYS A 159 4.92 7.74 1.36
N VAL A 160 4.85 7.79 2.68
CA VAL A 160 5.23 8.95 3.48
C VAL A 160 6.24 8.42 4.50
N ILE A 161 7.52 8.49 4.16
CA ILE A 161 8.62 7.80 4.86
C ILE A 161 9.84 8.71 5.03
N GLY A 162 10.75 8.33 5.92
CA GLY A 162 11.99 9.06 6.14
C GLY A 162 11.72 10.48 6.62
N ASP A 163 12.44 11.44 6.04
CA ASP A 163 12.37 12.85 6.44
C ASP A 163 10.94 13.40 6.32
N ASP A 164 10.20 13.10 5.24
CA ASP A 164 8.78 13.49 5.07
C ASP A 164 7.87 12.98 6.19
N TYR A 165 8.22 11.85 6.81
CA TYR A 165 7.48 11.29 7.93
C TYR A 165 7.94 11.86 9.28
N PHE A 166 9.23 12.10 9.47
CA PHE A 166 9.75 12.57 10.76
C PHE A 166 9.63 14.09 10.94
N ASP A 167 9.82 14.85 9.87
CA ASP A 167 9.83 16.31 9.92
C ASP A 167 8.41 16.87 9.99
N ASP A 168 7.47 16.27 9.25
CA ASP A 168 6.09 16.76 9.15
C ASP A 168 5.03 15.90 9.86
N GLY A 169 5.38 14.67 10.26
CA GLY A 169 4.48 13.69 10.92
C GLY A 169 4.00 14.06 12.31
#